data_AF-A0A7S4UJE7-F1
#
_entry.id   AF-A0A7S4UJE7-F1
#
_cell.length_a   1.000
_cell.length_b   1.000
_cell.length_c   1.000
_cell.angle_alpha   90.00
_cell.angle_beta   90.00
_cell.angle_gamma   90.00
#
_symmetry.space_group_name_H-M   'P 1'
#
loop_
_entity.id
_entity.type
_entity.pdbx_description
1 polymer ?
#
loop_
_entity_poly.entity_id
_entity_poly.type
_entity_poly.pdbx_seq_one_letter_code
_entity_poly.pdbx_strand_id
1 'polypeptide(L)'
;MAANRMMSDIDYTRTQLAVFFVILLLAVDSINPVKMFLHVFPQVQPWHIASISIIVIIYVFISELKPILYFTTKVFFHYILSIFFRDVQIVGRDNIPTHGPVIFTSNHANQFIDSLVVMCTCQRTLSYIVAEKSWNRNIIGHLAWAIGAVPVRRAQDSAVAGTGTITLIKEESEMEQEIEEIPVIKVQGNGTCFLSDLNLADKIRLSGSSHGLKVTKIESDEILYVRDPEEPALVSYTDSPVTFDILRHVDHKVVFEKVLDKLASGGTLGIFPEGGSHDRTDLLPLKVGVALIAYSALDKDGLAIPIVPVGLNYFRAHRFRGRVIVEYGSPSYLDPSTLGAYQAGGSERRKACNDLIKRIEDGMRSVIVSVPDYETLQLIHTARRLYQRREYTVSEKQDINRRFAEGYKQLLLRTDGNLPKEWLSLRDRMIAYQKELSDLGIRDYQVSGLDRELQDRELPDADSVLRDMRLPYRLAHLI
;
A
#
# COMPACT_ATOMS: atom_id res chain seq x y z
N MET A 1 -24.13 -10.05 -14.08
CA MET A 1 -23.76 -10.35 -12.67
C MET A 1 -24.58 -11.48 -12.06
N ALA A 2 -25.92 -11.47 -12.13
CA ALA A 2 -26.75 -12.56 -11.57
C ALA A 2 -26.49 -13.94 -12.21
N ALA A 3 -26.27 -14.00 -13.53
CA ALA A 3 -26.00 -15.25 -14.25
C ALA A 3 -24.70 -15.95 -13.82
N ASN A 4 -23.60 -15.19 -13.61
CA ASN A 4 -22.32 -15.77 -13.17
C ASN A 4 -22.35 -16.25 -11.72
N ARG A 5 -23.13 -15.59 -10.86
CA ARG A 5 -23.34 -16.01 -9.46
C ARG A 5 -24.16 -17.30 -9.38
N MET A 6 -25.21 -17.38 -10.21
CA MET A 6 -26.04 -18.57 -10.33
C MET A 6 -25.27 -19.75 -10.91
N MET A 7 -24.34 -19.51 -11.85
CA MET A 7 -23.49 -20.54 -12.45
C MET A 7 -22.46 -21.09 -11.46
N SER A 8 -21.83 -20.24 -10.62
CA SER A 8 -20.91 -20.72 -9.57
C SER A 8 -21.61 -21.52 -8.46
N ASP A 9 -22.83 -21.12 -8.09
CA ASP A 9 -23.61 -21.84 -7.07
C ASP A 9 -24.09 -23.20 -7.60
N ILE A 10 -24.40 -23.31 -8.89
CA ILE A 10 -24.72 -24.57 -9.55
C ILE A 10 -23.49 -25.48 -9.58
N ASP A 11 -22.32 -24.98 -9.95
CA ASP A 11 -21.09 -25.79 -9.98
C ASP A 11 -20.66 -26.24 -8.57
N TYR A 12 -20.83 -25.38 -7.57
CA TYR A 12 -20.63 -25.73 -6.16
C TYR A 12 -21.60 -26.82 -5.70
N THR A 13 -22.89 -26.68 -6.02
CA THR A 13 -23.93 -27.66 -5.67
C THR A 13 -23.70 -29.00 -6.37
N ARG A 14 -23.30 -29.00 -7.65
CA ARG A 14 -22.94 -30.21 -8.40
C ARG A 14 -21.72 -30.89 -7.81
N THR A 15 -20.72 -30.13 -7.38
CA THR A 15 -19.54 -30.66 -6.70
C THR A 15 -19.90 -31.28 -5.36
N GLN A 16 -20.76 -30.63 -4.55
CA GLN A 16 -21.22 -31.20 -3.28
C GLN A 16 -22.05 -32.47 -3.47
N LEU A 17 -22.96 -32.50 -4.45
CA LEU A 17 -23.74 -33.70 -4.77
C LEU A 17 -22.85 -34.84 -5.26
N ALA A 18 -21.83 -34.55 -6.07
CA ALA A 18 -20.85 -35.53 -6.52
C ALA A 18 -20.04 -36.11 -5.35
N VAL A 19 -19.56 -35.25 -4.44
CA VAL A 19 -18.84 -35.69 -3.23
C VAL A 19 -19.75 -36.53 -2.33
N PHE A 20 -20.99 -36.10 -2.11
CA PHE A 20 -21.96 -36.86 -1.32
C PHE A 20 -22.26 -38.23 -1.93
N PHE A 21 -22.42 -38.29 -3.25
CA PHE A 21 -22.63 -39.55 -3.99
C PHE A 21 -21.42 -40.48 -3.87
N VAL A 22 -20.19 -39.95 -3.97
CA VAL A 22 -18.96 -40.73 -3.75
C VAL A 22 -18.87 -41.26 -2.32
N ILE A 23 -19.20 -40.44 -1.31
CA ILE A 23 -19.23 -40.87 0.10
C ILE A 23 -20.27 -41.98 0.30
N LEU A 24 -21.46 -41.84 -0.29
CA LEU A 24 -22.52 -42.85 -0.23
C LEU A 24 -22.07 -44.18 -0.87
N LEU A 25 -21.43 -44.11 -2.05
CA LEU A 25 -20.86 -45.28 -2.73
C LEU A 25 -19.81 -45.98 -1.86
N LEU A 26 -18.93 -45.22 -1.19
CA LEU A 26 -17.90 -45.79 -0.32
C LEU A 26 -18.49 -46.35 0.99
N ALA A 27 -19.60 -45.81 1.49
CA ALA A 27 -20.24 -46.22 2.74
C ALA A 27 -21.12 -47.48 2.59
N VAL A 28 -21.71 -47.71 1.42
CA VAL A 28 -22.60 -48.86 1.19
C VAL A 28 -21.82 -50.02 0.57
N ASP A 29 -21.63 -51.07 1.35
CA ASP A 29 -20.80 -52.23 1.01
C ASP A 29 -21.12 -52.88 -0.34
N SER A 30 -22.40 -52.97 -0.71
CA SER A 30 -22.85 -53.63 -1.94
C SER A 30 -22.52 -52.86 -3.22
N ILE A 31 -22.30 -51.55 -3.12
CA ILE A 31 -21.99 -50.67 -4.26
C ILE A 31 -20.61 -50.02 -4.12
N ASN A 32 -19.84 -50.42 -3.11
CA ASN A 32 -18.50 -49.89 -2.89
C ASN A 32 -17.57 -50.30 -4.03
N PRO A 33 -17.12 -49.35 -4.87
CA PRO A 33 -16.33 -49.66 -6.06
C PRO A 33 -14.98 -50.28 -5.72
N VAL A 34 -14.41 -49.96 -4.55
CA VAL A 34 -13.16 -50.56 -4.07
C VAL A 34 -13.37 -52.04 -3.75
N LYS A 35 -14.46 -52.39 -3.04
CA LYS A 35 -14.78 -53.78 -2.72
C LYS A 35 -15.11 -54.59 -3.97
N MET A 36 -15.88 -54.02 -4.91
CA MET A 36 -16.15 -54.67 -6.20
C MET A 36 -14.86 -54.91 -7.00
N PHE A 37 -13.96 -53.93 -7.06
CA PHE A 37 -12.69 -54.06 -7.76
C PHE A 37 -11.81 -55.17 -7.17
N LEU A 38 -11.71 -55.25 -5.84
CA LEU A 38 -10.97 -56.31 -5.14
C LEU A 38 -11.56 -57.71 -5.39
N HIS A 39 -12.89 -57.81 -5.58
CA HIS A 39 -13.54 -59.07 -5.91
C HIS A 39 -13.25 -59.53 -7.35
N VAL A 40 -13.20 -58.59 -8.31
CA VAL A 40 -12.88 -58.87 -9.72
C VAL A 40 -11.39 -59.19 -9.91
N PHE A 41 -10.51 -58.57 -9.13
CA PHE A 41 -9.05 -58.76 -9.20
C PHE A 41 -8.48 -59.31 -7.89
N PRO A 42 -8.66 -60.61 -7.58
CA PRO A 42 -8.26 -61.21 -6.31
C PRO A 42 -6.73 -61.23 -6.05
N GLN A 43 -5.92 -60.98 -7.08
CA GLN A 43 -4.47 -60.76 -6.97
C GLN A 43 -4.15 -59.43 -6.24
N VAL A 44 -5.06 -58.44 -6.34
CA VAL A 44 -4.92 -57.13 -5.70
C VAL A 44 -5.47 -57.23 -4.29
N GLN A 45 -4.56 -57.15 -3.34
CA GLN A 45 -4.91 -57.15 -1.93
C GLN A 45 -5.31 -55.74 -1.42
N PRO A 46 -6.15 -55.62 -0.37
CA PRO A 46 -6.68 -54.33 0.10
C PRO A 46 -5.62 -53.27 0.41
N TRP A 47 -4.46 -53.69 0.93
CA TRP A 47 -3.38 -52.76 1.25
C TRP A 47 -2.80 -52.06 0.03
N HIS A 48 -2.82 -52.66 -1.17
CA HIS A 48 -2.33 -52.00 -2.38
C HIS A 48 -3.18 -50.77 -2.73
N ILE A 49 -4.51 -50.90 -2.63
CA ILE A 49 -5.44 -49.78 -2.89
C ILE A 49 -5.30 -48.72 -1.79
N ALA A 50 -5.15 -49.14 -0.53
CA ALA A 50 -4.89 -48.22 0.57
C ALA A 50 -3.59 -47.42 0.37
N SER A 51 -2.50 -48.07 -0.05
CA SER A 51 -1.22 -47.41 -0.35
C SER A 51 -1.34 -46.40 -1.49
N ILE A 52 -2.01 -46.77 -2.61
CA ILE A 52 -2.25 -45.84 -3.72
C ILE A 52 -3.08 -44.64 -3.25
N SER A 53 -4.13 -44.88 -2.46
CA SER A 53 -5.00 -43.83 -1.93
C SER A 53 -4.24 -42.88 -1.00
N ILE A 54 -3.37 -43.41 -0.14
CA ILE A 54 -2.48 -42.61 0.73
C ILE A 54 -1.52 -41.77 -0.11
N ILE A 55 -0.90 -42.35 -1.15
CA ILE A 55 0.00 -41.62 -2.06
C ILE A 55 -0.75 -40.48 -2.77
N VAL A 56 -1.97 -40.74 -3.26
CA VAL A 56 -2.81 -39.71 -3.89
C VAL A 56 -3.19 -38.62 -2.89
N ILE A 57 -3.57 -38.97 -1.66
CA ILE A 57 -3.88 -37.99 -0.60
C ILE A 57 -2.65 -37.15 -0.26
N ILE A 58 -1.48 -37.77 -0.10
CA ILE A 58 -0.22 -37.06 0.15
C ILE A 58 0.12 -36.14 -1.03
N TYR A 59 -0.05 -36.62 -2.26
CA TYR A 59 0.18 -35.82 -3.47
C TYR A 59 -0.76 -34.61 -3.52
N VAL A 60 -2.06 -34.80 -3.31
CA VAL A 60 -3.07 -33.73 -3.27
C VAL A 60 -2.77 -32.76 -2.12
N PHE A 61 -2.39 -33.27 -0.95
CA PHE A 61 -2.03 -32.43 0.18
C PHE A 61 -0.80 -31.57 -0.12
N ILE A 62 0.24 -32.15 -0.72
CA ILE A 62 1.46 -31.43 -1.12
C ILE A 62 1.15 -30.41 -2.24
N SER A 63 0.31 -30.75 -3.21
CA SER A 63 -0.08 -29.85 -4.30
C SER A 63 -0.91 -28.66 -3.78
N GLU A 64 -1.79 -28.90 -2.82
CA GLU A 64 -2.66 -27.88 -2.20
C GLU A 64 -2.07 -27.22 -0.95
N LEU A 65 -0.86 -27.60 -0.54
CA LEU A 65 -0.24 -27.11 0.69
C LEU A 65 -0.11 -25.58 0.69
N LYS A 66 0.26 -24.99 -0.46
CA LYS A 66 0.43 -23.54 -0.59
C LYS A 66 -0.89 -22.77 -0.41
N PRO A 67 -1.97 -23.06 -1.16
CA PRO A 67 -3.28 -22.45 -0.91
C PRO A 67 -3.78 -22.63 0.53
N ILE A 68 -3.64 -23.83 1.11
CA ILE A 68 -4.05 -24.11 2.49
C ILE A 68 -3.27 -23.22 3.47
N LEU A 69 -1.95 -23.14 3.28
CA LEU A 69 -1.09 -22.34 4.12
C LEU A 69 -1.43 -20.84 4.01
N TYR A 70 -1.58 -20.33 2.78
CA TYR A 70 -2.03 -18.96 2.53
C TYR A 70 -3.36 -18.67 3.26
N PHE A 71 -4.35 -19.54 3.09
CA PHE A 71 -5.67 -19.38 3.70
C PHE A 71 -5.58 -19.37 5.23
N THR A 72 -4.83 -20.32 5.80
CA THR A 72 -4.62 -20.42 7.26
C THR A 72 -3.93 -19.16 7.81
N THR A 73 -2.88 -18.69 7.13
CA THR A 73 -2.19 -17.46 7.49
C THR A 73 -3.12 -16.24 7.37
N LYS A 74 -3.95 -16.15 6.32
CA LYS A 74 -4.95 -15.08 6.17
C LYS A 74 -5.98 -15.09 7.31
N VAL A 75 -6.49 -16.27 7.68
CA VAL A 75 -7.43 -16.41 8.81
C VAL A 75 -6.78 -16.00 10.12
N PHE A 76 -5.56 -16.44 10.39
CA PHE A 76 -4.80 -16.04 11.57
C PHE A 76 -4.66 -14.52 11.69
N PHE A 77 -4.25 -13.85 10.61
CA PHE A 77 -4.12 -12.40 10.61
C PHE A 77 -5.47 -11.67 10.67
N HIS A 78 -6.52 -12.22 10.07
CA HIS A 78 -7.87 -11.67 10.20
C HIS A 78 -8.30 -11.60 11.68
N TYR A 79 -8.03 -12.64 12.47
CA TYR A 79 -8.29 -12.62 13.92
C TYR A 79 -7.45 -11.56 14.64
N ILE A 80 -6.15 -11.45 14.35
CA ILE A 80 -5.30 -10.41 14.95
C ILE A 80 -5.86 -9.01 14.64
N LEU A 81 -6.24 -8.76 13.39
CA LEU A 81 -6.80 -7.48 12.97
C LEU A 81 -8.16 -7.20 13.62
N SER A 82 -9.00 -8.22 13.85
CA SER A 82 -10.28 -8.08 14.56
C SER A 82 -10.13 -7.72 16.05
N ILE A 83 -8.98 -8.07 16.65
CA ILE A 83 -8.64 -7.68 18.02
C ILE A 83 -8.09 -6.25 18.03
N PHE A 84 -7.17 -5.96 17.11
CA PHE A 84 -6.47 -4.67 17.01
C PHE A 84 -7.39 -3.52 16.58
N PHE A 85 -8.20 -3.74 15.54
CA PHE A 85 -9.20 -2.80 15.06
C PHE A 85 -10.56 -3.14 15.63
N ARG A 86 -11.27 -2.12 16.09
CA ARG A 86 -12.67 -2.29 16.49
C ARG A 86 -13.59 -2.44 15.29
N ASP A 87 -13.20 -1.85 14.16
CA ASP A 87 -14.01 -1.79 12.96
C ASP A 87 -13.11 -1.63 11.72
N VAL A 88 -13.34 -2.48 10.72
CA VAL A 88 -12.65 -2.51 9.43
C VAL A 88 -13.73 -2.40 8.37
N GLN A 89 -13.91 -1.21 7.80
CA GLN A 89 -14.95 -0.96 6.81
C GLN A 89 -14.35 -0.99 5.41
N ILE A 90 -15.09 -1.53 4.45
CA ILE A 90 -14.63 -1.69 3.06
C ILE A 90 -15.52 -0.85 2.16
N VAL A 91 -14.91 -0.01 1.33
CA VAL A 91 -15.57 0.82 0.30
C VAL A 91 -15.02 0.42 -1.07
N GLY A 92 -15.88 0.42 -2.09
CA GLY A 92 -15.47 0.15 -3.47
C GLY A 92 -15.06 -1.30 -3.75
N ARG A 93 -15.54 -2.26 -2.94
CA ARG A 93 -15.22 -3.69 -3.10
C ARG A 93 -15.49 -4.22 -4.51
N ASP A 94 -16.51 -3.70 -5.17
CA ASP A 94 -16.89 -4.06 -6.53
C ASP A 94 -15.90 -3.60 -7.61
N ASN A 95 -14.98 -2.67 -7.27
CA ASN A 95 -13.91 -2.23 -8.16
C ASN A 95 -12.76 -3.25 -8.25
N ILE A 96 -12.76 -4.30 -7.42
CA ILE A 96 -11.74 -5.34 -7.45
C ILE A 96 -12.02 -6.31 -8.61
N PRO A 97 -11.13 -6.44 -9.62
CA PRO A 97 -11.31 -7.40 -10.69
C PRO A 97 -11.34 -8.84 -10.16
N THR A 98 -12.38 -9.60 -10.54
CA THR A 98 -12.60 -10.97 -10.02
C THR A 98 -11.65 -12.00 -10.62
N HIS A 99 -11.16 -11.77 -11.85
CA HIS A 99 -10.29 -12.67 -12.60
C HIS A 99 -9.11 -11.92 -13.22
N GLY A 100 -8.09 -12.67 -13.65
CA GLY A 100 -6.90 -12.11 -14.28
C GLY A 100 -5.94 -11.42 -13.30
N PRO A 101 -4.83 -10.86 -13.80
CA PRO A 101 -3.86 -10.15 -12.97
C PRO A 101 -4.38 -8.82 -12.45
N VAL A 102 -3.91 -8.41 -11.28
CA VAL A 102 -4.21 -7.09 -10.69
C VAL A 102 -2.99 -6.57 -9.92
N ILE A 103 -2.67 -5.29 -10.10
CA ILE A 103 -1.73 -4.58 -9.23
C ILE A 103 -2.53 -3.66 -8.31
N PHE A 104 -2.34 -3.79 -7.00
CA PHE A 104 -2.90 -2.88 -6.01
C PHE A 104 -1.82 -1.89 -5.56
N THR A 105 -2.13 -0.59 -5.60
CA THR A 105 -1.23 0.48 -5.14
C THR A 105 -1.82 1.17 -3.92
N SER A 106 -1.10 1.19 -2.81
CA SER A 106 -1.60 1.73 -1.53
C SER A 106 -0.66 2.74 -0.90
N ASN A 107 -1.22 3.68 -0.13
CA ASN A 107 -0.44 4.49 0.82
C ASN A 107 0.12 3.59 1.92
N HIS A 108 1.25 3.97 2.51
CA HIS A 108 1.94 3.14 3.49
C HIS A 108 2.19 3.86 4.82
N ALA A 109 1.27 3.71 5.76
CA ALA A 109 1.42 4.26 7.11
C ALA A 109 2.14 3.30 8.06
N ASN A 110 1.84 2.01 7.99
CA ASN A 110 2.37 0.99 8.88
C ASN A 110 3.01 -0.15 8.08
N GLN A 111 4.30 -0.40 8.34
CA GLN A 111 5.14 -1.37 7.61
C GLN A 111 4.54 -2.78 7.47
N PHE A 112 3.75 -3.24 8.43
CA PHE A 112 3.20 -4.60 8.43
C PHE A 112 1.68 -4.62 8.38
N ILE A 113 1.02 -3.78 9.16
CA ILE A 113 -0.44 -3.81 9.31
C ILE A 113 -1.14 -3.46 7.99
N ASP A 114 -0.59 -2.54 7.20
CA ASP A 114 -1.17 -2.13 5.92
C ASP A 114 -1.34 -3.31 4.96
N SER A 115 -0.26 -4.07 4.78
CA SER A 115 -0.24 -5.27 3.93
C SER A 115 -1.25 -6.30 4.42
N LEU A 116 -1.34 -6.51 5.73
CA LEU A 116 -2.25 -7.48 6.32
C LEU A 116 -3.71 -7.06 6.18
N VAL A 117 -4.01 -5.77 6.38
CA VAL A 117 -5.36 -5.21 6.22
C VAL A 117 -5.84 -5.44 4.80
N VAL A 118 -5.07 -5.02 3.80
CA VAL A 118 -5.46 -5.19 2.39
C VAL A 118 -5.51 -6.67 2.00
N MET A 119 -4.60 -7.51 2.48
CA MET A 119 -4.66 -8.97 2.27
C MET A 119 -5.96 -9.59 2.82
N CYS A 120 -6.40 -9.14 3.99
CA CYS A 120 -7.60 -9.65 4.65
C CYS A 120 -8.89 -9.11 4.00
N THR A 121 -8.88 -7.88 3.49
CA THR A 121 -10.07 -7.26 2.87
C THR A 121 -10.18 -7.51 1.37
N CYS A 122 -9.06 -7.77 0.68
CA CYS A 122 -9.11 -8.15 -0.73
C CYS A 122 -9.68 -9.57 -0.86
N GLN A 123 -10.62 -9.75 -1.78
CA GLN A 123 -11.25 -11.05 -2.05
C GLN A 123 -10.34 -12.00 -2.83
N ARG A 124 -9.06 -11.67 -2.97
CA ARG A 124 -8.11 -12.38 -3.80
C ARG A 124 -6.88 -12.82 -3.01
N THR A 125 -6.11 -13.72 -3.60
CA THR A 125 -4.77 -14.07 -3.11
C THR A 125 -3.81 -12.95 -3.49
N LEU A 126 -3.38 -12.19 -2.49
CA LEU A 126 -2.53 -11.02 -2.63
C LEU A 126 -1.13 -11.32 -2.12
N SER A 127 -0.14 -10.93 -2.91
CA SER A 127 1.26 -11.04 -2.49
C SER A 127 1.96 -9.71 -2.65
N TYR A 128 2.96 -9.52 -1.80
CA TYR A 128 3.70 -8.27 -1.71
C TYR A 128 5.15 -8.45 -2.10
N ILE A 129 5.78 -7.33 -2.41
CA ILE A 129 7.23 -7.22 -2.44
C ILE A 129 7.71 -6.94 -1.01
N VAL A 130 8.59 -7.77 -0.47
CA VAL A 130 9.09 -7.65 0.90
C VAL A 130 10.60 -7.48 0.88
N ALA A 131 11.13 -6.59 1.73
CA ALA A 131 12.57 -6.41 1.86
C ALA A 131 13.26 -7.71 2.28
N GLU A 132 14.37 -8.07 1.63
CA GLU A 132 15.12 -9.31 1.93
C GLU A 132 15.58 -9.37 3.39
N LYS A 133 15.88 -8.20 4.00
CA LYS A 133 16.18 -8.09 5.43
C LYS A 133 15.03 -8.55 6.32
N SER A 134 13.78 -8.25 5.95
CA SER A 134 12.59 -8.72 6.67
C SER A 134 12.32 -10.20 6.38
N TRP A 135 12.58 -10.64 5.15
CA TRP A 135 12.46 -12.03 4.73
C TRP A 135 13.40 -12.97 5.49
N ASN A 136 14.62 -12.54 5.78
CA ASN A 136 15.62 -13.37 6.48
C ASN A 136 15.39 -13.50 7.99
N ARG A 137 14.33 -12.88 8.55
CA ARG A 137 13.96 -13.05 9.96
C ARG A 137 13.07 -14.28 10.11
N ASN A 138 13.41 -15.22 10.99
CA ASN A 138 12.73 -16.52 11.12
C ASN A 138 11.19 -16.47 10.99
N ILE A 139 10.50 -15.80 11.91
CA ILE A 139 9.03 -15.78 11.93
C ILE A 139 8.46 -15.00 10.73
N ILE A 140 9.03 -13.83 10.43
CA ILE A 140 8.52 -12.94 9.37
C ILE A 140 8.74 -13.56 8.00
N GLY A 141 9.87 -14.21 7.78
CA GLY A 141 10.21 -14.93 6.55
C GLY A 141 9.27 -16.08 6.26
N HIS A 142 9.00 -16.94 7.26
CA HIS A 142 8.05 -18.04 7.09
C HIS A 142 6.63 -17.54 6.76
N LEU A 143 6.18 -16.46 7.42
CA LEU A 143 4.88 -15.85 7.13
C LEU A 143 4.85 -15.15 5.76
N ALA A 144 5.92 -14.45 5.37
CA ALA A 144 6.06 -13.83 4.06
C ALA A 144 6.05 -14.87 2.94
N TRP A 145 6.71 -16.02 3.15
CA TRP A 145 6.68 -17.16 2.25
C TRP A 145 5.27 -17.75 2.12
N ALA A 146 4.58 -17.95 3.25
CA ALA A 146 3.21 -18.46 3.30
C ALA A 146 2.21 -17.61 2.49
N ILE A 147 2.37 -16.28 2.53
CA ILE A 147 1.51 -15.36 1.77
C ILE A 147 1.98 -15.14 0.32
N GLY A 148 3.02 -15.86 -0.12
CA GLY A 148 3.55 -15.81 -1.48
C GLY A 148 4.29 -14.52 -1.83
N ALA A 149 4.86 -13.82 -0.84
CA ALA A 149 5.61 -12.60 -1.04
C ALA A 149 6.93 -12.84 -1.83
N VAL A 150 7.39 -11.80 -2.52
CA VAL A 150 8.62 -11.82 -3.32
C VAL A 150 9.70 -11.02 -2.58
N PRO A 151 10.82 -11.65 -2.17
CA PRO A 151 11.90 -10.95 -1.49
C PRO A 151 12.67 -10.04 -2.45
N VAL A 152 13.01 -8.83 -1.98
CA VAL A 152 13.74 -7.81 -2.75
C VAL A 152 14.85 -7.21 -1.93
N ARG A 153 16.05 -7.20 -2.52
CA ARG A 153 17.18 -6.43 -2.01
C ARG A 153 16.94 -4.96 -2.25
N ARG A 154 17.14 -4.14 -1.22
CA ARG A 154 17.17 -2.69 -1.34
C ARG A 154 18.59 -2.23 -1.06
N ALA A 155 19.10 -1.31 -1.89
CA ALA A 155 20.45 -0.76 -1.70
C ALA A 155 20.63 -0.17 -0.28
N GLN A 156 19.58 0.46 0.26
CA GLN A 156 19.54 1.01 1.62
C GLN A 156 19.72 -0.05 2.72
N ASP A 157 19.26 -1.29 2.50
CA ASP A 157 19.39 -2.36 3.50
C ASP A 157 20.81 -2.96 3.52
N SER A 158 21.61 -2.69 2.48
CA SER A 158 23.00 -3.16 2.31
C SER A 158 24.00 -2.01 2.46
N ALA A 159 23.61 -0.93 3.15
CA ALA A 159 24.49 0.20 3.41
C ALA A 159 25.69 -0.26 4.25
N VAL A 160 26.90 -0.05 3.72
CA VAL A 160 28.16 -0.32 4.40
C VAL A 160 28.86 1.01 4.61
N ALA A 161 29.40 1.27 5.80
CA ALA A 161 30.19 2.48 6.03
C ALA A 161 31.40 2.49 5.09
N GLY A 162 31.59 3.59 4.37
CA GLY A 162 32.76 3.78 3.51
C GLY A 162 34.04 4.00 4.34
N THR A 163 35.17 3.59 3.79
CA THR A 163 36.49 3.82 4.40
C THR A 163 36.92 5.28 4.16
N GLY A 164 37.34 6.00 5.20
CA GLY A 164 37.82 7.38 5.08
C GLY A 164 36.72 8.45 5.05
N THR A 165 37.05 9.60 4.48
CA THR A 165 36.13 10.75 4.34
C THR A 165 36.15 11.28 2.92
N ILE A 166 35.07 11.92 2.49
CA ILE A 166 34.93 12.48 1.14
C ILE A 166 34.53 13.95 1.15
N THR A 167 34.96 14.65 0.13
CA THR A 167 34.69 16.07 -0.12
C THR A 167 34.18 16.20 -1.56
N LEU A 168 32.99 16.79 -1.73
CA LEU A 168 32.41 17.07 -3.05
C LEU A 168 32.95 18.39 -3.60
N ILE A 169 33.67 18.32 -4.71
CA ILE A 169 34.30 19.48 -5.33
C ILE A 169 33.40 19.98 -6.46
N LYS A 170 33.11 21.28 -6.45
CA LYS A 170 32.46 21.95 -7.57
C LYS A 170 33.51 22.31 -8.61
N GLU A 171 33.62 21.52 -9.68
CA GLU A 171 34.39 21.96 -10.85
C GLU A 171 33.54 22.95 -11.65
N GLU A 172 34.00 24.20 -11.75
CA GLU A 172 33.52 25.15 -12.76
C GLU A 172 33.99 24.64 -14.13
N SER A 173 33.17 23.81 -14.78
CA SER A 173 33.47 23.38 -16.15
C SER A 173 32.97 24.43 -17.14
N GLU A 174 33.92 25.17 -17.72
CA GLU A 174 33.80 25.78 -19.05
C GLU A 174 33.60 24.67 -20.09
N MET A 175 32.36 24.24 -20.33
CA MET A 175 32.00 23.53 -21.55
C MET A 175 30.50 23.69 -21.80
N GLU A 176 30.18 24.80 -22.48
CA GLU A 176 28.97 24.93 -23.28
C GLU A 176 29.00 23.89 -24.40
N GLN A 177 28.39 22.73 -24.20
CA GLN A 177 27.83 21.95 -25.30
C GLN A 177 26.47 21.40 -24.90
N GLU A 178 25.46 21.82 -25.66
CA GLU A 178 24.06 21.38 -25.61
C GLU A 178 23.95 19.86 -25.79
N ILE A 179 24.01 19.11 -24.69
CA ILE A 179 23.28 17.85 -24.53
C ILE A 179 22.73 17.86 -23.11
N GLU A 180 21.46 17.48 -22.98
CA GLU A 180 20.67 17.31 -21.75
C GLU A 180 21.28 16.26 -20.76
N GLU A 181 22.57 16.34 -20.46
CA GLU A 181 23.26 15.45 -19.54
C GLU A 181 23.38 16.06 -18.14
N ILE A 182 22.81 15.34 -17.18
CA ILE A 182 22.89 15.60 -15.74
C ILE A 182 24.36 15.79 -15.32
N PRO A 183 24.69 16.85 -14.55
CA PRO A 183 26.07 17.21 -14.21
C PRO A 183 26.77 16.08 -13.45
N VAL A 184 28.01 15.82 -13.84
CA VAL A 184 28.91 14.86 -13.18
C VAL A 184 29.72 15.63 -12.15
N ILE A 185 29.74 15.13 -10.91
CA ILE A 185 30.38 15.78 -9.76
C ILE A 185 31.64 14.99 -9.38
N LYS A 186 32.74 15.70 -9.18
CA LYS A 186 34.00 15.12 -8.72
C LYS A 186 34.01 15.01 -7.21
N VAL A 187 34.43 13.85 -6.71
CA VAL A 187 34.55 13.55 -5.30
C VAL A 187 36.00 13.25 -5.00
N GLN A 188 36.55 13.95 -4.00
CA GLN A 188 37.89 13.70 -3.48
C GLN A 188 37.79 13.00 -2.13
N GLY A 189 38.48 11.87 -2.01
CA GLY A 189 38.58 11.07 -0.81
C GLY A 189 39.86 11.36 -0.03
N ASN A 190 39.78 11.18 1.29
CA ASN A 190 40.91 11.22 2.20
C ASN A 190 40.92 9.93 3.04
N GLY A 191 41.97 9.12 2.88
CA GLY A 191 42.08 7.80 3.48
C GLY A 191 41.06 6.79 2.94
N THR A 192 40.63 6.96 1.69
CA THR A 192 39.65 6.13 0.99
C THR A 192 40.35 5.04 0.16
N CYS A 193 39.64 3.94 -0.10
CA CYS A 193 40.08 2.85 -0.98
C CYS A 193 39.04 2.59 -2.07
N PHE A 194 38.74 3.59 -2.90
CA PHE A 194 37.61 3.49 -3.83
C PHE A 194 37.70 2.33 -4.84
N LEU A 195 38.89 1.95 -5.30
CA LEU A 195 39.05 0.88 -6.30
C LEU A 195 38.68 -0.49 -5.74
N SER A 196 38.87 -0.72 -4.43
CA SER A 196 38.46 -1.95 -3.76
C SER A 196 37.03 -1.88 -3.22
N ASP A 197 36.63 -0.71 -2.74
CA ASP A 197 35.40 -0.57 -1.95
C ASP A 197 34.17 -0.35 -2.84
N LEU A 198 34.32 0.21 -4.03
CA LEU A 198 33.21 0.63 -4.91
C LEU A 198 33.25 -0.06 -6.27
N ASN A 199 32.06 -0.32 -6.81
CA ASN A 199 31.87 -0.69 -8.21
C ASN A 199 31.15 0.42 -8.97
N LEU A 200 31.25 0.42 -10.30
CA LEU A 200 30.43 1.29 -11.14
C LEU A 200 28.94 1.03 -10.88
N ALA A 201 28.13 2.09 -10.88
CA ALA A 201 26.70 2.11 -10.55
C ALA A 201 26.33 1.89 -9.07
N ASP A 202 27.29 1.63 -8.17
CA ASP A 202 27.06 1.78 -6.73
C ASP A 202 26.65 3.24 -6.42
N LYS A 203 25.96 3.47 -5.30
CA LYS A 203 25.64 4.82 -4.83
C LYS A 203 26.41 5.12 -3.56
N ILE A 204 26.85 6.37 -3.39
CA ILE A 204 27.38 6.89 -2.13
C ILE A 204 26.35 7.81 -1.48
N ARG A 205 26.16 7.70 -0.18
CA ARG A 205 25.27 8.58 0.59
C ARG A 205 26.08 9.29 1.67
N LEU A 206 26.06 10.61 1.65
CA LEU A 206 26.75 11.43 2.65
C LEU A 206 26.08 11.29 4.02
N SER A 207 26.87 11.34 5.07
CA SER A 207 26.34 11.44 6.44
C SER A 207 25.47 12.69 6.59
N GLY A 208 24.25 12.52 7.10
CA GLY A 208 23.25 13.59 7.22
C GLY A 208 22.39 13.85 5.97
N SER A 209 22.68 13.22 4.83
CA SER A 209 21.85 13.28 3.63
C SER A 209 21.05 11.99 3.43
N SER A 210 19.80 12.11 2.97
CA SER A 210 18.99 10.97 2.51
C SER A 210 19.30 10.55 1.07
N HIS A 211 20.05 11.36 0.32
CA HIS A 211 20.26 11.21 -1.12
C HIS A 211 21.50 10.38 -1.45
N GLY A 212 21.38 9.50 -2.44
CA GLY A 212 22.47 8.64 -2.90
C GLY A 212 22.97 9.05 -4.28
N LEU A 213 24.23 9.47 -4.37
CA LEU A 213 24.91 9.86 -5.60
C LEU A 213 25.46 8.62 -6.31
N LYS A 214 25.15 8.44 -7.60
CA LYS A 214 25.54 7.24 -8.36
C LYS A 214 26.96 7.37 -8.88
N VAL A 215 27.82 6.39 -8.61
CA VAL A 215 29.19 6.29 -9.12
C VAL A 215 29.16 6.02 -10.62
N THR A 216 29.75 6.92 -11.40
CA THR A 216 29.84 6.83 -12.86
C THR A 216 31.23 6.43 -13.33
N LYS A 217 32.27 6.87 -12.62
CA LYS A 217 33.67 6.56 -12.92
C LYS A 217 34.48 6.57 -11.64
N ILE A 218 35.45 5.67 -11.52
CA ILE A 218 36.45 5.67 -10.45
C ILE A 218 37.80 5.87 -11.14
N GLU A 219 38.53 6.91 -10.75
CA GLU A 219 39.84 7.24 -11.34
C GLU A 219 40.99 6.70 -10.50
N SER A 220 40.88 6.81 -9.17
CA SER A 220 41.85 6.27 -8.22
C SER A 220 41.17 5.95 -6.88
N ASP A 221 41.94 5.46 -5.91
CA ASP A 221 41.45 5.25 -4.54
C ASP A 221 40.99 6.53 -3.83
N GLU A 222 41.39 7.70 -4.35
CA GLU A 222 41.08 9.02 -3.78
C GLU A 222 40.19 9.87 -4.69
N ILE A 223 39.94 9.46 -5.94
CA ILE A 223 39.17 10.26 -6.91
C ILE A 223 38.11 9.40 -7.57
N LEU A 224 36.86 9.83 -7.44
CA LEU A 224 35.73 9.25 -8.17
C LEU A 224 34.81 10.35 -8.71
N TYR A 225 33.97 9.96 -9.66
CA TYR A 225 32.94 10.80 -10.24
C TYR A 225 31.58 10.21 -9.97
N VAL A 226 30.65 11.06 -9.53
CA VAL A 226 29.27 10.70 -9.27
C VAL A 226 28.30 11.56 -10.05
N ARG A 227 27.07 11.08 -10.18
CA ARG A 227 25.94 11.81 -10.74
C ARG A 227 24.78 11.74 -9.76
N ASP A 228 24.04 12.84 -9.62
CA ASP A 228 22.76 12.82 -8.90
C ASP A 228 21.66 12.24 -9.82
N PRO A 229 21.06 11.09 -9.50
CA PRO A 229 20.04 10.50 -10.35
C PRO A 229 18.64 11.11 -10.17
N GLU A 230 18.38 11.89 -9.12
CA GLU A 230 17.04 12.31 -8.70
C GLU A 230 16.83 13.82 -8.85
N GLU A 231 17.79 14.68 -8.49
CA GLU A 231 17.69 16.14 -8.71
C GLU A 231 19.07 16.82 -8.52
N PRO A 232 19.71 17.38 -9.57
CA PRO A 232 21.06 17.95 -9.45
C PRO A 232 21.16 19.16 -8.50
N ALA A 233 20.04 19.80 -8.18
CA ALA A 233 19.97 20.97 -7.28
C ALA A 233 20.03 20.63 -5.78
N LEU A 234 19.83 19.35 -5.39
CA LEU A 234 19.80 18.92 -3.99
C LEU A 234 21.19 18.54 -3.44
N VAL A 235 22.22 18.54 -4.28
CA VAL A 235 23.58 18.20 -3.86
C VAL A 235 24.15 19.35 -3.02
N SER A 236 24.24 19.11 -1.72
CA SER A 236 24.99 19.99 -0.82
C SER A 236 26.47 19.72 -1.03
N TYR A 237 27.16 20.64 -1.72
CA TYR A 237 28.62 20.63 -1.78
C TYR A 237 29.19 20.78 -0.36
N THR A 238 30.25 20.04 -0.09
CA THR A 238 30.85 20.00 1.24
C THR A 238 32.24 20.62 1.15
N ASP A 239 32.45 21.78 1.77
CA ASP A 239 33.80 22.37 1.86
C ASP A 239 34.69 21.62 2.88
N SER A 240 34.08 20.73 3.69
CA SER A 240 34.76 19.93 4.71
C SER A 240 34.59 18.43 4.46
N PRO A 241 35.56 17.58 4.87
CA PRO A 241 35.46 16.13 4.72
C PRO A 241 34.30 15.55 5.53
N VAL A 242 33.47 14.71 4.89
CA VAL A 242 32.32 14.06 5.51
C VAL A 242 32.43 12.54 5.37
N THR A 243 31.95 11.79 6.35
CA THR A 243 31.81 10.33 6.23
C THR A 243 30.66 9.98 5.28
N PHE A 244 30.70 8.77 4.71
CA PHE A 244 29.73 8.32 3.73
C PHE A 244 29.41 6.84 3.88
N ASP A 245 28.22 6.46 3.42
CA ASP A 245 27.80 5.07 3.27
C ASP A 245 27.88 4.66 1.79
N ILE A 246 28.30 3.42 1.56
CA ILE A 246 28.26 2.73 0.28
C ILE A 246 26.96 1.95 0.18
N LEU A 247 26.18 2.25 -0.85
CA LEU A 247 24.93 1.58 -1.21
C LEU A 247 25.17 0.77 -2.48
N ARG A 248 25.34 -0.54 -2.32
CA ARG A 248 25.61 -1.45 -3.44
C ARG A 248 24.50 -1.42 -4.49
N HIS A 249 24.89 -1.45 -5.76
CA HIS A 249 23.95 -1.64 -6.85
C HIS A 249 23.24 -2.99 -6.70
N VAL A 250 21.91 -2.98 -6.81
CA VAL A 250 21.10 -4.19 -6.74
C VAL A 250 20.53 -4.44 -8.12
N ASP A 251 20.83 -5.61 -8.69
CA ASP A 251 20.16 -6.09 -9.89
C ASP A 251 18.74 -6.54 -9.54
N HIS A 252 17.75 -5.76 -9.98
CA HIS A 252 16.35 -6.06 -9.76
C HIS A 252 15.76 -7.01 -10.83
N LYS A 253 16.48 -7.38 -11.90
CA LYS A 253 15.92 -8.17 -13.02
C LYS A 253 15.22 -9.45 -12.57
N VAL A 254 15.89 -10.24 -11.73
CA VAL A 254 15.35 -11.52 -11.22
C VAL A 254 14.05 -11.33 -10.43
N VAL A 255 13.95 -10.25 -9.68
CA VAL A 255 12.73 -9.91 -8.93
C VAL A 255 11.62 -9.54 -9.91
N PHE A 256 11.93 -8.67 -10.87
CA PHE A 256 10.98 -8.23 -11.88
C PHE A 256 10.43 -9.42 -12.65
N GLU A 257 11.28 -10.36 -13.09
CA GLU A 257 10.84 -11.59 -13.77
C GLU A 257 9.86 -12.41 -12.93
N LYS A 258 10.18 -12.67 -11.65
CA LYS A 258 9.28 -13.40 -10.74
C LYS A 258 7.92 -12.71 -10.57
N VAL A 259 7.92 -11.39 -10.52
CA VAL A 259 6.69 -10.59 -10.44
C VAL A 259 5.89 -10.71 -11.73
N LEU A 260 6.54 -10.61 -12.89
CA LEU A 260 5.90 -10.74 -14.19
C LEU A 260 5.29 -12.13 -14.38
N ASP A 261 6.01 -13.21 -14.06
CA ASP A 261 5.50 -14.58 -14.20
C ASP A 261 4.27 -14.82 -13.29
N LYS A 262 4.27 -14.21 -12.10
CA LYS A 262 3.12 -14.26 -11.19
C LYS A 262 1.91 -13.52 -11.77
N LEU A 263 2.12 -12.38 -12.41
CA LEU A 263 1.05 -11.63 -13.06
C LEU A 263 0.56 -12.38 -14.32
N ALA A 264 1.46 -12.98 -15.10
CA ALA A 264 1.11 -13.78 -16.27
C ALA A 264 0.22 -14.99 -15.92
N SER A 265 0.41 -15.61 -14.75
CA SER A 265 -0.48 -16.66 -14.22
C SER A 265 -1.80 -16.16 -13.64
N GLY A 266 -2.13 -14.87 -13.78
CA GLY A 266 -3.36 -14.26 -13.27
C GLY A 266 -3.34 -13.94 -11.77
N GLY A 267 -2.15 -13.94 -11.15
CA GLY A 267 -1.96 -13.59 -9.74
C GLY A 267 -2.15 -12.10 -9.46
N THR A 268 -2.22 -11.73 -8.18
CA THR A 268 -2.30 -10.31 -7.78
C THR A 268 -1.09 -9.87 -6.99
N LEU A 269 -0.76 -8.58 -7.11
CA LEU A 269 0.43 -7.97 -6.53
C LEU A 269 0.04 -6.70 -5.77
N GLY A 270 0.46 -6.59 -4.52
CA GLY A 270 0.36 -5.37 -3.73
C GLY A 270 1.69 -4.64 -3.72
N ILE A 271 1.66 -3.34 -4.04
CA ILE A 271 2.84 -2.46 -3.99
C ILE A 271 2.50 -1.19 -3.22
N PHE A 272 3.46 -0.74 -2.43
CA PHE A 272 3.46 0.58 -1.80
C PHE A 272 4.44 1.49 -2.57
N PRO A 273 3.96 2.26 -3.55
CA PRO A 273 4.84 2.99 -4.47
C PRO A 273 5.69 4.08 -3.80
N GLU A 274 5.36 4.53 -2.59
CA GLU A 274 6.19 5.45 -1.78
C GLU A 274 7.57 4.86 -1.42
N GLY A 275 7.68 3.52 -1.36
CA GLY A 275 8.93 2.80 -1.10
C GLY A 275 9.45 2.89 0.34
N GLY A 276 8.64 3.40 1.26
CA GLY A 276 8.85 3.46 2.71
C GLY A 276 7.52 3.69 3.42
N SER A 277 7.47 3.55 4.75
CA SER A 277 6.28 3.82 5.56
C SER A 277 6.40 5.16 6.29
N HIS A 278 5.33 5.95 6.36
CA HIS A 278 5.31 7.22 7.09
C HIS A 278 3.95 7.51 7.72
N ASP A 279 3.92 8.29 8.80
CA ASP A 279 2.69 8.69 9.50
C ASP A 279 2.04 9.98 8.93
N ARG A 280 2.60 10.55 7.85
CA ARG A 280 2.02 11.72 7.18
C ARG A 280 0.63 11.43 6.63
N THR A 281 -0.20 12.47 6.60
CA THR A 281 -1.57 12.48 6.08
C THR A 281 -1.65 12.69 4.57
N ASP A 282 -0.51 12.83 3.89
CA ASP A 282 -0.37 12.96 2.44
C ASP A 282 0.66 11.93 1.91
N LEU A 283 0.60 11.62 0.62
CA LEU A 283 1.50 10.69 -0.07
C LEU A 283 2.91 11.28 -0.19
N LEU A 284 3.92 10.43 -0.06
CA LEU A 284 5.26 10.73 -0.54
C LEU A 284 5.34 10.60 -2.08
N PRO A 285 6.36 11.19 -2.73
CA PRO A 285 6.60 10.97 -4.15
C PRO A 285 6.66 9.48 -4.49
N LEU A 286 5.89 9.10 -5.51
CA LEU A 286 5.77 7.70 -5.92
C LEU A 286 6.97 7.27 -6.76
N LYS A 287 7.49 6.07 -6.49
CA LYS A 287 8.58 5.45 -7.25
C LYS A 287 8.05 4.81 -8.53
N VAL A 288 8.85 4.91 -9.59
CA VAL A 288 8.53 4.47 -10.96
C VAL A 288 8.36 2.95 -11.12
N GLY A 289 8.71 2.14 -10.10
CA GLY A 289 8.71 0.68 -10.17
C GLY A 289 7.38 0.06 -10.61
N VAL A 290 6.23 0.60 -10.18
CA VAL A 290 4.90 0.11 -10.58
C VAL A 290 4.68 0.28 -12.08
N ALA A 291 5.03 1.45 -12.63
CA ALA A 291 4.91 1.72 -14.06
C ALA A 291 5.79 0.78 -14.88
N LEU A 292 7.03 0.53 -14.43
CA LEU A 292 7.93 -0.42 -15.10
C LEU A 292 7.34 -1.84 -15.15
N ILE A 293 6.73 -2.32 -14.06
CA ILE A 293 6.07 -3.64 -14.03
C ILE A 293 4.90 -3.67 -15.03
N ALA A 294 4.04 -2.65 -15.01
CA ALA A 294 2.87 -2.59 -15.90
C ALA A 294 3.25 -2.57 -17.39
N TYR A 295 4.21 -1.71 -17.78
CA TYR A 295 4.71 -1.68 -19.15
C TYR A 295 5.43 -2.97 -19.54
N SER A 296 6.24 -3.55 -18.64
CA SER A 296 6.97 -4.79 -18.95
C SER A 296 6.04 -5.98 -19.14
N ALA A 297 4.92 -6.04 -18.41
CA ALA A 297 3.90 -7.06 -18.61
C ALA A 297 3.15 -6.90 -19.95
N LEU A 298 2.88 -5.65 -20.36
CA LEU A 298 2.29 -5.38 -21.66
C LEU A 298 3.27 -5.74 -22.80
N ASP A 299 4.53 -5.38 -22.65
CA ASP A 299 5.58 -5.61 -23.66
C ASP A 299 5.90 -7.11 -23.85
N LYS A 300 6.04 -7.86 -22.74
CA LYS A 300 6.39 -9.28 -22.75
C LYS A 300 5.22 -10.18 -23.11
N ASP A 301 4.07 -9.97 -22.46
CA ASP A 301 2.96 -10.94 -22.46
C ASP A 301 1.67 -10.36 -23.10
N GLY A 302 1.69 -9.11 -23.57
CA GLY A 302 0.48 -8.44 -24.10
C GLY A 302 -0.57 -8.15 -23.03
N LEU A 303 -0.21 -8.21 -21.75
CA LEU A 303 -1.15 -8.11 -20.64
C LEU A 303 -1.32 -6.66 -20.18
N ALA A 304 -2.49 -6.07 -20.49
CA ALA A 304 -2.91 -4.79 -19.92
C ALA A 304 -3.43 -5.00 -18.49
N ILE A 305 -2.52 -4.91 -17.51
CA ILE A 305 -2.84 -5.19 -16.11
C ILE A 305 -3.61 -4.01 -15.48
N PRO A 306 -4.78 -4.25 -14.86
CA PRO A 306 -5.47 -3.22 -14.09
C PRO A 306 -4.67 -2.84 -12.83
N ILE A 307 -4.51 -1.55 -12.61
CA ILE A 307 -3.90 -0.96 -11.42
C ILE A 307 -5.01 -0.34 -10.56
N VAL A 308 -5.29 -0.95 -9.42
CA VAL A 308 -6.35 -0.57 -8.49
C VAL A 308 -5.73 0.23 -7.32
N PRO A 309 -6.05 1.52 -7.18
CA PRO A 309 -5.63 2.28 -6.01
C PRO A 309 -6.39 1.81 -4.77
N VAL A 310 -5.67 1.69 -3.65
CA VAL A 310 -6.21 1.28 -2.35
C VAL A 310 -5.88 2.34 -1.33
N GLY A 311 -6.91 2.93 -0.73
CA GLY A 311 -6.77 3.93 0.32
C GLY A 311 -6.93 3.32 1.70
N LEU A 312 -5.87 3.37 2.50
CA LEU A 312 -5.86 2.99 3.91
C LEU A 312 -6.05 4.23 4.78
N ASN A 313 -7.29 4.45 5.23
CA ASN A 313 -7.67 5.61 6.02
C ASN A 313 -7.84 5.22 7.50
N TYR A 314 -6.80 5.51 8.31
CA TYR A 314 -6.78 5.19 9.73
C TYR A 314 -7.40 6.28 10.60
N PHE A 315 -8.37 5.91 11.43
CA PHE A 315 -8.98 6.79 12.42
C PHE A 315 -8.38 6.49 13.79
N ARG A 316 -7.55 7.43 14.29
CA ARG A 316 -6.78 7.30 15.54
C ARG A 316 -5.79 6.13 15.49
N ALA A 317 -4.89 6.16 14.51
CA ALA A 317 -3.91 5.11 14.25
C ALA A 317 -3.03 4.73 15.47
N HIS A 318 -2.77 5.67 16.37
CA HIS A 318 -1.97 5.47 17.58
C HIS A 318 -2.73 4.76 18.73
N ARG A 319 -4.04 4.50 18.59
CA ARG A 319 -4.84 3.86 19.65
C ARG A 319 -5.25 2.44 19.26
N PHE A 320 -5.06 1.51 20.20
CA PHE A 320 -5.69 0.20 20.15
C PHE A 320 -7.21 0.34 20.01
N ARG A 321 -7.85 -0.54 19.24
CA ARG A 321 -9.28 -0.46 18.90
C ARG A 321 -9.66 0.78 18.11
N GLY A 322 -8.71 1.28 17.31
CA GLY A 322 -8.94 2.24 16.23
C GLY A 322 -9.88 1.69 15.16
N ARG A 323 -10.21 2.52 14.18
CA ARG A 323 -10.99 2.10 13.00
C ARG A 323 -10.16 2.33 11.75
N VAL A 324 -10.33 1.47 10.76
CA VAL A 324 -9.72 1.65 9.44
C VAL A 324 -10.80 1.53 8.38
N ILE A 325 -10.76 2.44 7.40
CA ILE A 325 -11.56 2.33 6.18
C ILE A 325 -10.60 1.98 5.06
N VAL A 326 -10.86 0.84 4.42
CA VAL A 326 -10.15 0.37 3.23
C VAL A 326 -11.01 0.70 2.02
N GLU A 327 -10.53 1.58 1.16
CA GLU A 327 -11.25 2.01 -0.03
C GLU A 327 -10.53 1.55 -1.29
N TYR A 328 -11.21 0.76 -2.11
CA TYR A 328 -10.73 0.33 -3.42
C TYR A 328 -11.28 1.27 -4.48
N GLY A 329 -10.40 2.01 -5.15
CA GLY A 329 -10.79 2.95 -6.19
C GLY A 329 -10.99 2.26 -7.54
N SER A 330 -11.42 3.04 -8.53
CA SER A 330 -11.65 2.53 -9.89
C SER A 330 -10.35 1.99 -10.50
N PRO A 331 -10.36 0.82 -11.15
CA PRO A 331 -9.18 0.29 -11.81
C PRO A 331 -8.74 1.22 -12.94
N SER A 332 -7.45 1.55 -12.96
CA SER A 332 -6.80 2.25 -14.06
C SER A 332 -6.13 1.24 -14.98
N TYR A 333 -6.23 1.47 -16.29
CA TYR A 333 -5.63 0.60 -17.31
C TYR A 333 -4.55 1.37 -18.05
N LEU A 334 -3.49 0.66 -18.40
CA LEU A 334 -2.44 1.18 -19.26
C LEU A 334 -3.00 1.34 -20.68
N ASP A 335 -2.73 2.47 -21.31
CA ASP A 335 -3.10 2.72 -22.70
C ASP A 335 -2.09 2.00 -23.61
N PRO A 336 -2.50 0.99 -24.40
CA PRO A 336 -1.55 0.24 -25.23
C PRO A 336 -0.80 1.10 -26.25
N SER A 337 -1.33 2.27 -26.62
CA SER A 337 -0.67 3.20 -27.54
C SER A 337 0.63 3.78 -26.98
N THR A 338 0.80 3.84 -25.66
CA THR A 338 2.01 4.36 -25.02
C THR A 338 3.17 3.36 -25.00
N LEU A 339 2.93 2.11 -25.42
CA LEU A 339 3.97 1.07 -25.47
C LEU A 339 5.12 1.45 -26.42
N GLY A 340 4.84 2.09 -27.55
CA GLY A 340 5.88 2.53 -28.49
C GLY A 340 6.86 3.52 -27.86
N ALA A 341 6.38 4.46 -27.04
CA ALA A 341 7.22 5.39 -26.30
C ALA A 341 8.07 4.69 -25.22
N TYR A 342 7.52 3.64 -24.58
CA TYR A 342 8.26 2.82 -23.64
C TYR A 342 9.40 2.03 -24.31
N GLN A 343 9.13 1.43 -25.47
CA GLN A 343 10.11 0.65 -26.26
C GLN A 343 11.20 1.51 -26.89
N ALA A 344 10.89 2.77 -27.26
CA ALA A 344 11.87 3.72 -27.80
C ALA A 344 13.04 4.01 -26.84
N GLY A 345 12.85 3.78 -25.54
CA GLY A 345 13.90 3.96 -24.54
C GLY A 345 14.17 5.42 -24.20
N GLY A 346 15.31 5.69 -23.56
CA GLY A 346 15.77 7.06 -23.29
C GLY A 346 14.80 7.94 -22.48
N SER A 347 14.60 9.18 -22.94
CA SER A 347 13.71 10.17 -22.35
C SER A 347 12.23 9.82 -22.54
N GLU A 348 11.84 9.29 -23.69
CA GLU A 348 10.45 8.89 -24.01
C GLU A 348 9.95 7.81 -23.04
N ARG A 349 10.78 6.80 -22.74
CA ARG A 349 10.44 5.79 -21.73
C ARG A 349 10.22 6.40 -20.35
N ARG A 350 11.06 7.35 -19.93
CA ARG A 350 10.93 8.01 -18.63
C ARG A 350 9.64 8.82 -18.57
N LYS A 351 9.33 9.57 -19.63
CA LYS A 351 8.09 10.36 -19.75
C LYS A 351 6.85 9.47 -19.68
N ALA A 352 6.80 8.40 -20.47
CA ALA A 352 5.67 7.45 -20.47
C ALA A 352 5.45 6.79 -19.10
N CYS A 353 6.53 6.45 -18.39
CA CYS A 353 6.47 5.94 -17.03
C CYS A 353 5.99 7.00 -16.02
N ASN A 354 6.50 8.22 -16.10
CA ASN A 354 6.14 9.31 -15.18
C ASN A 354 4.67 9.74 -15.36
N ASP A 355 4.17 9.76 -16.61
CA ASP A 355 2.77 10.06 -16.90
C ASP A 355 1.85 9.00 -16.29
N LEU A 356 2.24 7.71 -16.34
CA LEU A 356 1.49 6.63 -15.69
C LEU A 356 1.56 6.76 -14.16
N ILE A 357 2.72 7.07 -13.59
CA ILE A 357 2.85 7.30 -12.14
C ILE A 357 1.96 8.44 -11.68
N LYS A 358 1.88 9.53 -12.43
CA LYS A 358 0.97 10.64 -12.12
C LYS A 358 -0.50 10.21 -12.11
N ARG A 359 -0.92 9.41 -13.10
CA ARG A 359 -2.29 8.84 -13.12
C ARG A 359 -2.56 7.92 -11.92
N ILE A 360 -1.57 7.11 -11.54
CA ILE A 360 -1.65 6.25 -10.34
C ILE A 360 -1.75 7.10 -9.07
N GLU A 361 -0.95 8.16 -8.97
CA GLU A 361 -0.99 9.10 -7.85
C GLU A 361 -2.36 9.77 -7.74
N ASP A 362 -2.93 10.29 -8.84
CA ASP A 362 -4.27 10.86 -8.87
C ASP A 362 -5.33 9.83 -8.42
N GLY A 363 -5.20 8.59 -8.89
CA GLY A 363 -6.03 7.46 -8.46
C GLY A 363 -5.91 7.19 -6.95
N MET A 364 -4.70 7.16 -6.41
CA MET A 364 -4.45 6.98 -4.97
C MET A 364 -5.01 8.15 -4.14
N ARG A 365 -4.84 9.39 -4.61
CA ARG A 365 -5.41 10.60 -3.97
C ARG A 365 -6.94 10.55 -3.92
N SER A 366 -7.58 9.91 -4.89
CA SER A 366 -9.05 9.77 -4.90
C SER A 366 -9.61 8.84 -3.81
N VAL A 367 -8.77 7.99 -3.20
CA VAL A 367 -9.18 6.99 -2.19
C VAL A 367 -8.65 7.29 -0.78
N ILE A 368 -7.84 8.33 -0.63
CA ILE A 368 -7.32 8.79 0.68
C ILE A 368 -7.84 10.19 1.01
N VAL A 369 -7.87 10.52 2.30
CA VAL A 369 -8.13 11.88 2.77
C VAL A 369 -6.81 12.61 2.97
N SER A 370 -6.36 13.31 1.93
CA SER A 370 -5.07 14.01 1.91
C SER A 370 -5.16 15.38 2.57
N VAL A 371 -4.39 15.61 3.63
CA VAL A 371 -4.26 16.92 4.30
C VAL A 371 -2.84 17.18 4.78
N PRO A 372 -2.45 18.44 5.07
CA PRO A 372 -1.08 18.76 5.48
C PRO A 372 -0.69 18.15 6.83
N ASP A 373 -1.62 18.06 7.77
CA ASP A 373 -1.33 17.66 9.14
C ASP A 373 -2.54 16.99 9.83
N TYR A 374 -2.28 16.38 11.00
CA TYR A 374 -3.28 15.63 11.75
C TYR A 374 -4.36 16.52 12.40
N GLU A 375 -4.03 17.76 12.77
CA GLU A 375 -5.00 18.70 13.35
C GLU A 375 -6.06 19.06 12.30
N THR A 376 -5.61 19.41 11.09
CA THR A 376 -6.47 19.63 9.92
C THR A 376 -7.34 18.41 9.64
N LEU A 377 -6.80 17.19 9.73
CA LEU A 377 -7.60 15.96 9.59
C LEU A 377 -8.71 15.86 10.64
N GLN A 378 -8.43 16.17 11.91
CA GLN A 378 -9.44 16.17 12.97
C GLN A 378 -10.51 17.24 12.74
N LEU A 379 -10.12 18.41 12.23
CA LEU A 379 -11.05 19.47 11.85
C LEU A 379 -11.98 19.01 10.74
N ILE A 380 -11.47 18.42 9.65
CA ILE A 380 -12.30 17.86 8.58
C ILE A 380 -13.28 16.82 9.12
N HIS A 381 -12.82 15.90 9.96
CA HIS A 381 -13.70 14.92 10.57
C HIS A 381 -14.80 15.55 11.42
N THR A 382 -14.53 16.71 12.02
CA THR A 382 -15.47 17.46 12.87
C THR A 382 -16.45 18.24 12.01
N ALA A 383 -15.96 18.93 10.97
CA ALA A 383 -16.80 19.57 9.97
C ALA A 383 -17.78 18.57 9.34
N ARG A 384 -17.31 17.37 8.96
CA ARG A 384 -18.19 16.30 8.46
C ARG A 384 -19.27 15.90 9.46
N ARG A 385 -18.95 15.77 10.74
CA ARG A 385 -19.95 15.43 11.77
C ARG A 385 -20.98 16.54 11.95
N LEU A 386 -20.52 17.78 12.03
CA LEU A 386 -21.37 18.96 12.19
C LEU A 386 -22.25 19.23 10.96
N TYR A 387 -21.73 18.95 9.76
CA TYR A 387 -22.48 19.09 8.50
C TYR A 387 -23.52 17.98 8.29
N GLN A 388 -23.50 16.91 9.07
CA GLN A 388 -24.27 15.71 8.79
C GLN A 388 -25.78 15.91 9.00
N ARG A 389 -26.52 16.18 7.91
CA ARG A 389 -27.99 16.40 7.90
C ARG A 389 -28.84 15.12 8.01
N ARG A 390 -28.28 13.96 7.69
CA ARG A 390 -28.92 12.63 7.72
C ARG A 390 -27.91 11.54 8.02
N GLU A 391 -28.35 10.31 8.25
CA GLU A 391 -27.42 9.18 8.30
C GLU A 391 -26.80 8.93 6.92
N TYR A 392 -25.47 9.00 6.85
CA TYR A 392 -24.69 8.70 5.65
C TYR A 392 -24.04 7.32 5.75
N THR A 393 -23.96 6.64 4.61
CA THR A 393 -23.16 5.43 4.41
C THR A 393 -21.67 5.71 4.61
N VAL A 394 -20.86 4.66 4.74
CA VAL A 394 -19.40 4.78 4.88
C VAL A 394 -18.78 5.50 3.68
N SER A 395 -19.21 5.11 2.47
CA SER A 395 -18.72 5.71 1.22
C SER A 395 -19.06 7.19 1.14
N GLU A 396 -20.29 7.59 1.47
CA GLU A 396 -20.69 9.01 1.50
C GLU A 396 -19.91 9.80 2.56
N LYS A 397 -19.66 9.22 3.74
CA LYS A 397 -18.85 9.85 4.78
C LYS A 397 -17.42 10.12 4.29
N GLN A 398 -16.82 9.15 3.58
CA GLN A 398 -15.49 9.34 3.01
C GLN A 398 -15.46 10.36 1.89
N ASP A 399 -16.46 10.34 1.02
CA ASP A 399 -16.59 11.32 -0.05
C ASP A 399 -16.68 12.75 0.52
N ILE A 400 -17.48 12.96 1.56
CA ILE A 400 -17.56 14.27 2.23
C ILE A 400 -16.22 14.67 2.87
N ASN A 401 -15.52 13.74 3.55
CA ASN A 401 -14.19 14.03 4.10
C ASN A 401 -13.23 14.50 2.99
N ARG A 402 -13.19 13.81 1.85
CA ARG A 402 -12.35 14.20 0.70
C ARG A 402 -12.74 15.56 0.14
N ARG A 403 -14.04 15.84 -0.03
CA ARG A 403 -14.50 17.15 -0.52
C ARG A 403 -14.10 18.29 0.41
N PHE A 404 -14.17 18.09 1.74
CA PHE A 404 -13.67 19.08 2.69
C PHE A 404 -12.15 19.23 2.63
N ALA A 405 -11.41 18.13 2.48
CA ALA A 405 -9.95 18.17 2.31
C ALA A 405 -9.54 18.92 1.05
N GLU A 406 -10.18 18.63 -0.07
CA GLU A 406 -9.93 19.30 -1.34
C GLU A 406 -10.32 20.78 -1.27
N GLY A 407 -11.47 21.11 -0.66
CA GLY A 407 -11.88 22.49 -0.43
C GLY A 407 -10.84 23.27 0.39
N TYR A 408 -10.30 22.65 1.44
CA TYR A 408 -9.23 23.24 2.25
C TYR A 408 -7.93 23.44 1.46
N LYS A 409 -7.54 22.45 0.65
CA LYS A 409 -6.37 22.54 -0.23
C LYS A 409 -6.51 23.66 -1.26
N GLN A 410 -7.65 23.75 -1.93
CA GLN A 410 -7.95 24.81 -2.91
C GLN A 410 -7.94 26.19 -2.25
N LEU A 411 -8.40 26.30 -1.00
CA LEU A 411 -8.35 27.54 -0.25
C LEU A 411 -6.90 27.96 0.00
N LEU A 412 -6.06 27.06 0.51
CA LEU A 412 -4.63 27.33 0.72
C LEU A 412 -3.92 27.76 -0.57
N LEU A 413 -4.21 27.10 -1.69
CA LEU A 413 -3.62 27.43 -2.99
C LEU A 413 -4.03 28.83 -3.47
N ARG A 414 -5.29 29.25 -3.25
CA ARG A 414 -5.77 30.57 -3.66
C ARG A 414 -5.24 31.71 -2.82
N THR A 415 -4.83 31.42 -1.59
CA THR A 415 -4.40 32.43 -0.63
C THR A 415 -2.89 32.40 -0.37
N ASP A 416 -2.11 31.72 -1.22
CA ASP A 416 -0.66 31.52 -1.05
C ASP A 416 -0.30 31.05 0.37
N GLY A 417 -1.10 30.13 0.92
CA GLY A 417 -0.94 29.59 2.27
C GLY A 417 -1.59 30.42 3.40
N ASN A 418 -2.08 31.63 3.13
CA ASN A 418 -2.68 32.50 4.15
C ASN A 418 -4.20 32.34 4.26
N LEU A 419 -4.66 31.48 5.16
CA LEU A 419 -6.08 31.21 5.34
C LEU A 419 -6.90 32.49 5.66
N PRO A 420 -8.10 32.67 5.06
CA PRO A 420 -8.97 33.80 5.35
C PRO A 420 -9.37 33.89 6.83
N LYS A 421 -9.69 35.10 7.30
CA LYS A 421 -10.06 35.34 8.71
C LYS A 421 -11.29 34.55 9.13
N GLU A 422 -12.25 34.39 8.23
CA GLU A 422 -13.48 33.62 8.42
C GLU A 422 -13.16 32.15 8.69
N TRP A 423 -12.17 31.60 7.98
CA TRP A 423 -11.71 30.23 8.16
C TRP A 423 -10.98 30.05 9.49
N LEU A 424 -10.11 30.99 9.86
CA LEU A 424 -9.43 30.98 11.16
C LEU A 424 -10.45 31.01 12.31
N SER A 425 -11.47 31.88 12.19
CA SER A 425 -12.58 31.93 13.15
C SER A 425 -13.39 30.63 13.22
N LEU A 426 -13.69 30.02 12.07
CA LEU A 426 -14.35 28.71 12.03
C LEU A 426 -13.50 27.62 12.70
N ARG A 427 -12.20 27.56 12.38
CA ARG A 427 -11.24 26.64 12.98
C ARG A 427 -11.23 26.78 14.50
N ASP A 428 -11.06 28.00 15.00
CA ASP A 428 -10.95 28.26 16.43
C ASP A 428 -12.24 27.89 17.17
N ARG A 429 -13.41 28.12 16.55
CA ARG A 429 -14.70 27.63 17.07
C ARG A 429 -14.80 26.11 17.11
N MET A 430 -14.31 25.42 16.08
CA MET A 430 -14.31 23.95 16.05
C MET A 430 -13.35 23.34 17.07
N ILE A 431 -12.18 23.96 17.28
CA ILE A 431 -11.23 23.57 18.33
C ILE A 431 -11.86 23.77 19.71
N ALA A 432 -12.48 24.92 19.95
CA ALA A 432 -13.18 25.20 21.20
C ALA A 432 -14.29 24.17 21.47
N TYR A 433 -15.08 23.82 20.44
CA TYR A 433 -16.09 22.78 20.54
C TYR A 433 -15.50 21.41 20.91
N GLN A 434 -14.43 20.97 20.25
CA GLN A 434 -13.77 19.70 20.60
C GLN A 434 -13.23 19.69 22.03
N LYS A 435 -12.67 20.81 22.48
CA LYS A 435 -12.18 20.97 23.85
C LYS A 435 -13.32 20.85 24.86
N GLU A 436 -14.43 21.54 24.62
CA GLU A 436 -15.63 21.48 25.48
C GLU A 436 -16.18 20.05 25.58
N LEU A 437 -16.29 19.32 24.47
CA LEU A 437 -16.68 17.91 24.49
C LEU A 437 -15.73 17.05 25.33
N SER A 438 -14.42 17.30 25.19
CA SER A 438 -13.39 16.58 25.95
C SER A 438 -13.46 16.87 27.45
N ASP A 439 -13.63 18.13 27.82
CA ASP A 439 -13.74 18.59 29.21
C ASP A 439 -15.00 18.02 29.89
N LEU A 440 -16.11 17.93 29.14
CA LEU A 440 -17.36 17.31 29.57
C LEU A 440 -17.36 15.77 29.52
N GLY A 441 -16.32 15.16 28.93
CA GLY A 441 -16.23 13.70 28.78
C GLY A 441 -17.27 13.09 27.82
N ILE A 442 -17.95 13.91 27.01
CA ILE A 442 -18.99 13.47 26.07
C ILE A 442 -18.44 13.39 24.64
N ARG A 443 -19.07 12.55 23.82
CA ARG A 443 -18.74 12.43 22.40
C ARG A 443 -19.78 13.16 21.55
N ASP A 444 -19.31 13.65 20.42
CA ASP A 444 -20.08 14.38 19.41
C ASP A 444 -21.46 13.75 19.09
N TYR A 445 -21.54 12.44 18.89
CA TYR A 445 -22.82 11.75 18.63
C TYR A 445 -23.81 11.79 19.81
N GLN A 446 -23.32 11.96 21.04
CA GLN A 446 -24.14 12.03 22.25
C GLN A 446 -24.81 13.41 22.39
N VAL A 447 -24.23 14.44 21.76
CA VAL A 447 -24.79 15.81 21.76
C VAL A 447 -26.19 15.84 21.17
N SER A 448 -26.38 15.17 20.02
CA SER A 448 -27.70 15.10 19.37
C SER A 448 -28.80 14.39 20.20
N GLY A 449 -28.39 13.53 21.16
CA GLY A 449 -29.31 12.84 22.06
C GLY A 449 -29.71 13.69 23.27
N LEU A 450 -28.81 14.56 23.74
CA LEU A 450 -29.05 15.49 24.86
C LEU A 450 -30.15 16.51 24.52
N ASP A 451 -30.21 16.97 23.26
CA ASP A 451 -31.25 17.88 22.79
C ASP A 451 -32.67 17.28 22.87
N ARG A 452 -32.82 15.95 22.80
CA ARG A 452 -34.13 15.27 22.87
C ARG A 452 -34.62 15.08 24.31
N GLU A 453 -33.76 14.74 25.25
CA GLU A 453 -34.15 14.54 26.66
C GLU A 453 -34.53 15.86 27.36
N LEU A 454 -34.00 16.99 26.90
CA LEU A 454 -34.25 18.32 27.46
C LEU A 454 -35.54 18.97 26.97
N GLN A 455 -36.17 18.47 25.89
CA GLN A 455 -37.49 18.95 25.45
C GLN A 455 -38.64 18.44 26.33
N ASP A 456 -38.43 17.34 27.07
CA ASP A 456 -39.49 16.63 27.81
C ASP A 456 -39.52 16.91 29.33
N ARG A 457 -38.67 17.80 29.87
CA ARG A 457 -38.65 18.15 31.30
C ARG A 457 -38.53 19.66 31.55
N GLU A 458 -39.53 20.24 32.20
CA GLU A 458 -39.40 21.53 32.91
C GLU A 458 -38.63 21.29 34.22
N LEU A 459 -37.36 21.69 34.28
CA LEU A 459 -36.53 21.63 35.48
C LEU A 459 -36.12 23.03 35.97
N PRO A 460 -35.88 23.22 37.29
CA PRO A 460 -35.60 24.53 37.88
C PRO A 460 -34.20 25.06 37.58
N ASP A 461 -34.02 26.35 37.83
CA ASP A 461 -32.95 27.31 37.48
C ASP A 461 -31.46 26.91 37.73
N ALA A 462 -31.17 25.70 38.21
CA ALA A 462 -29.81 25.18 38.36
C ALA A 462 -29.17 24.75 37.04
N ASP A 463 -29.97 24.59 35.98
CA ASP A 463 -29.53 24.20 34.63
C ASP A 463 -29.20 25.40 33.72
N SER A 464 -28.92 26.58 34.28
CA SER A 464 -28.47 27.75 33.50
C SER A 464 -27.16 27.46 32.74
N VAL A 465 -26.31 26.58 33.28
CA VAL A 465 -25.10 26.07 32.60
C VAL A 465 -25.45 25.23 31.36
N LEU A 466 -26.53 24.45 31.41
CA LEU A 466 -27.03 23.68 30.24
C LEU A 466 -27.78 24.58 29.24
N ARG A 467 -28.39 25.69 29.68
CA ARG A 467 -28.91 26.74 28.79
C ARG A 467 -27.81 27.51 28.07
N ASP A 468 -26.62 27.64 28.66
CA ASP A 468 -25.45 28.22 28.00
C ASP A 468 -24.75 27.23 27.05
N MET A 469 -24.96 25.91 27.22
CA MET A 469 -24.63 24.86 26.24
C MET A 469 -25.56 24.84 25.00
N ARG A 470 -26.09 25.98 24.57
CA ARG A 470 -26.88 26.13 23.32
C ARG A 470 -26.00 25.97 22.08
N LEU A 471 -25.55 24.75 21.84
CA LEU A 471 -24.81 24.35 20.66
C LEU A 471 -25.63 24.33 19.35
N PRO A 472 -26.97 24.10 19.36
CA PRO A 472 -27.75 24.19 18.13
C PRO A 472 -27.89 25.62 17.61
N TYR A 473 -27.89 26.62 18.51
CA TYR A 473 -28.03 28.03 18.13
C TYR A 473 -26.72 28.64 17.61
N ARG A 474 -25.56 28.07 17.97
CA ARG A 474 -24.25 28.44 17.38
C ARG A 474 -23.98 27.74 16.04
N LEU A 475 -24.59 26.57 15.79
CA LEU A 475 -24.52 25.88 14.50
C LEU A 475 -25.23 26.64 13.36
N ALA A 476 -26.33 27.32 13.67
CA ALA A 476 -27.00 28.22 12.72
C ALA A 476 -26.20 29.52 12.42
N HIS A 477 -25.19 29.83 13.23
CA HIS A 477 -24.22 30.93 13.00
C HIS A 477 -22.84 30.42 12.54
N LEU A 478 -22.68 29.11 12.32
CA LEU A 478 -21.47 28.46 11.81
C LEU A 478 -21.56 28.13 10.30
N ILE A 479 -22.77 28.12 9.75
CA ILE A 479 -23.08 28.10 8.32
C ILE A 479 -23.53 29.51 7.93
#